data_AF-A0A7W6RA75-F1
#
_entry.id   AF-A0A7W6RA75-F1
#
_cell.length_a   1.000
_cell.length_b   1.000
_cell.length_c   1.000
_cell.angle_alpha   90.00
_cell.angle_beta   90.00
_cell.angle_gamma   90.00
#
_symmetry.space_group_name_H-M   'P 1'
#
loop_
_entity.id
_entity.type
_entity.pdbx_description
1 polymer ?
#
loop_
_entity_poly.entity_id
_entity_poly.type
_entity_poly.pdbx_seq_one_letter_code
_entity_poly.pdbx_strand_id
1 'polypeptide(L)'
;MNDALKLLDRLLLRPFGYRITRSGQVNLRPLAHPERLRDPDSLLAAKALFDRTGNAPAPVALTVMARTCLRDPRRARRHDLVDDSLETVVRACLGSLVASVNHAAEAAGLEDLRVEVDDDHSDADARALIEATLSRLTVPWTLRTAEVTKAGPVMHAQFKRAAGADRLIYFVEDDYLHQPEAVASMVGFYRQVHAATGGHLMLHPQEQRVLYTRHYPSYLVMGADRRWRSTGHMSHTLFTHGSVLRDHWTHFENTRYVGHPKRRVAHQGAERRTTNRVLDVLPGFCPVPALAAHFQAEGLLPPFFDWRALYDAHRPDDAGGP
;
A
#
# COMPACT_ATOMS: atom_id res chain seq x y z
N MET A 1 -20.13 -4.12 28.44
CA MET A 1 -19.99 -5.55 28.12
C MET A 1 -20.91 -6.31 29.06
N ASN A 2 -21.76 -7.21 28.57
CA ASN A 2 -22.64 -8.04 29.40
C ASN A 2 -21.78 -8.93 30.33
N ASP A 3 -22.32 -9.32 31.49
CA ASP A 3 -21.55 -10.04 32.53
C ASP A 3 -21.13 -11.45 32.13
N ALA A 4 -21.88 -12.14 31.27
CA ALA A 4 -21.46 -13.41 30.68
C ALA A 4 -20.20 -13.24 29.80
N LEU A 5 -20.11 -12.16 29.03
CA LEU A 5 -18.91 -11.84 28.25
C LEU A 5 -17.72 -11.45 29.15
N LYS A 6 -17.96 -10.80 30.29
CA LYS A 6 -16.90 -10.54 31.29
C LYS A 6 -16.40 -11.83 31.94
N LEU A 7 -17.29 -12.76 32.22
CA LEU A 7 -16.95 -14.05 32.82
C LEU A 7 -16.16 -14.92 31.83
N LEU A 8 -16.61 -14.99 30.58
CA LEU A 8 -15.93 -15.65 29.47
C LEU A 8 -14.53 -15.05 29.24
N ASP A 9 -14.43 -13.72 29.21
CA ASP A 9 -13.15 -12.99 29.12
C ASP A 9 -12.19 -13.40 30.24
N ARG A 10 -12.67 -13.35 31.49
CA ARG A 10 -11.84 -13.54 32.68
C ARG A 10 -11.38 -14.99 32.86
N LEU A 11 -12.26 -15.96 32.64
CA LEU A 11 -12.00 -17.36 32.98
C LEU A 11 -11.40 -18.17 31.84
N LEU A 12 -11.79 -17.88 30.60
CA LEU A 12 -11.50 -18.76 29.47
C LEU A 12 -10.57 -18.15 28.43
N LEU A 13 -10.46 -16.83 28.35
CA LEU A 13 -9.71 -16.17 27.28
C LEU A 13 -8.41 -15.53 27.77
N ARG A 14 -8.44 -14.85 28.91
CA ARG A 14 -7.24 -14.24 29.50
C ARG A 14 -6.07 -15.20 29.75
N PRO A 15 -6.28 -16.44 30.23
CA PRO A 15 -5.18 -17.41 30.39
C PRO A 15 -4.45 -17.74 29.08
N PHE A 16 -5.15 -17.62 27.95
CA PHE A 16 -4.61 -17.84 26.61
C PHE A 16 -4.20 -16.54 25.90
N GLY A 17 -4.15 -15.42 26.63
CA GLY A 17 -3.77 -14.11 26.10
C GLY A 17 -4.84 -13.38 25.28
N TYR A 18 -6.06 -13.93 25.19
CA TYR A 18 -7.17 -13.31 24.46
C TYR A 18 -8.03 -12.45 25.39
N ARG A 19 -8.65 -11.40 24.83
CA ARG A 19 -9.58 -10.53 25.56
C ARG A 19 -10.80 -10.15 24.72
N ILE A 20 -11.98 -10.20 25.30
CA ILE A 20 -13.20 -9.64 24.72
C ILE A 20 -13.24 -8.14 25.02
N THR A 21 -13.23 -7.32 23.98
CA THR A 21 -13.35 -5.86 24.08
C THR A 21 -14.60 -5.38 23.36
N ARG A 22 -15.22 -4.30 23.86
CA ARG A 22 -16.27 -3.61 23.10
C ARG A 22 -15.65 -3.03 21.83
N SER A 23 -16.29 -3.25 20.69
CA SER A 23 -15.96 -2.56 19.44
C SER A 23 -16.06 -1.04 19.66
N GLY A 24 -15.09 -0.28 19.13
CA GLY A 24 -15.08 1.19 19.17
C GLY A 24 -14.50 1.86 20.43
N GLN A 25 -13.93 1.11 21.39
CA GLN A 25 -13.18 1.73 22.50
C GLN A 25 -11.69 1.84 22.19
N VAL A 26 -11.07 2.96 22.61
CA VAL A 26 -9.62 3.16 22.52
C VAL A 26 -8.94 2.16 23.46
N ASN A 27 -8.24 1.19 22.89
CA ASN A 27 -7.61 0.10 23.62
C ASN A 27 -6.22 0.52 24.14
N LEU A 28 -6.16 1.60 24.93
CA LEU A 28 -4.94 1.96 25.67
C LEU A 28 -4.77 0.95 26.81
N ARG A 29 -4.02 -0.12 26.56
CA ARG A 29 -3.56 -1.00 27.64
C ARG A 29 -2.54 -0.23 28.47
N PRO A 30 -2.57 -0.32 29.82
CA PRO A 30 -1.40 0.01 30.61
C PRO A 30 -0.23 -0.76 30.02
N LEU A 31 0.87 -0.06 29.76
CA LEU A 31 2.05 -0.67 29.19
C LEU A 31 2.64 -1.59 30.28
N ALA A 32 2.23 -2.86 30.26
CA ALA A 32 2.68 -3.84 31.22
C ALA A 32 4.17 -4.09 30.95
N HIS A 33 4.99 -3.98 31.99
CA HIS A 33 6.44 -4.15 31.92
C HIS A 33 7.16 -3.14 31.02
N PRO A 34 7.09 -1.82 31.28
CA PRO A 34 7.81 -0.81 30.49
C PRO A 34 9.33 -1.00 30.51
N GLU A 35 9.87 -1.71 31.49
CA GLU A 35 11.25 -2.18 31.53
C GLU A 35 11.62 -3.07 30.34
N ARG A 36 10.68 -3.84 29.78
CA ARG A 36 10.91 -4.67 28.58
C ARG A 36 11.05 -3.85 27.30
N LEU A 37 10.56 -2.61 27.27
CA LEU A 37 10.86 -1.68 26.17
C LEU A 37 12.27 -1.10 26.25
N ARG A 38 12.89 -1.15 27.44
CA ARG A 38 14.28 -0.77 27.67
C ARG A 38 15.21 -1.97 27.57
N ASP A 39 14.66 -3.16 27.33
CA ASP A 39 15.41 -4.39 27.16
C ASP A 39 16.27 -4.25 25.91
N PRO A 40 17.62 -4.28 26.07
CA PRO A 40 18.54 -4.28 24.96
C PRO A 40 18.19 -5.37 23.94
N ASP A 41 17.61 -6.50 24.35
CA ASP A 41 17.25 -7.62 23.48
C ASP A 41 16.13 -7.28 22.49
N SER A 42 15.21 -6.37 22.84
CA SER A 42 14.17 -5.90 21.90
C SER A 42 14.76 -5.06 20.77
N LEU A 43 15.72 -4.18 21.13
CA LEU A 43 16.54 -3.42 20.20
C LEU A 43 17.51 -4.33 19.45
N LEU A 44 18.07 -5.37 20.09
CA LEU A 44 18.97 -6.33 19.49
C LEU A 44 18.24 -7.21 18.49
N ALA A 45 17.01 -7.64 18.76
CA ALA A 45 16.18 -8.42 17.84
C ALA A 45 15.72 -7.56 16.65
N ALA A 46 15.36 -6.30 16.90
CA ALA A 46 15.09 -5.34 15.84
C ALA A 46 16.36 -5.10 15.00
N LYS A 47 17.50 -4.89 15.65
CA LYS A 47 18.80 -4.74 15.00
C LYS A 47 19.22 -6.02 14.26
N ALA A 48 18.89 -7.21 14.77
CA ALA A 48 19.19 -8.50 14.14
C ALA A 48 18.45 -8.72 12.83
N LEU A 49 17.24 -8.15 12.68
CA LEU A 49 16.55 -8.08 11.37
C LEU A 49 17.36 -7.27 10.35
N PHE A 50 18.24 -6.39 10.83
CA PHE A 50 19.05 -5.44 10.09
C PHE A 50 20.57 -5.73 10.16
N ASP A 51 21.04 -6.71 10.94
CA ASP A 51 22.46 -7.00 11.24
C ASP A 51 23.21 -7.68 10.07
N ARG A 52 22.63 -7.63 8.88
CA ARG A 52 23.37 -7.88 7.66
C ARG A 52 24.22 -6.63 7.38
N THR A 53 25.54 -6.76 7.44
CA THR A 53 26.46 -5.73 6.93
C THR A 53 26.38 -5.74 5.40
N GLY A 54 25.47 -4.94 4.86
CA GLY A 54 25.30 -4.82 3.42
C GLY A 54 26.19 -3.73 2.85
N ASN A 55 27.17 -4.11 2.04
CA ASN A 55 27.77 -3.21 1.03
C ASN A 55 27.06 -3.37 -0.33
N ALA A 56 25.75 -3.68 -0.30
CA ALA A 56 24.98 -3.91 -1.50
C ALA A 56 24.68 -2.58 -2.19
N PRO A 57 24.92 -2.45 -3.50
CA PRO A 57 24.59 -1.24 -4.24
C PRO A 57 23.08 -0.99 -4.16
N ALA A 58 22.70 0.24 -3.88
CA ALA A 58 21.30 0.64 -3.82
C ALA A 58 20.64 0.43 -5.19
N PRO A 59 19.41 -0.11 -5.26
CA PRO A 59 18.72 -0.26 -6.53
C PRO A 59 18.52 1.09 -7.24
N VAL A 60 18.85 1.13 -8.52
CA VAL A 60 18.82 2.35 -9.36
C VAL A 60 17.65 2.42 -10.32
N ALA A 61 16.88 1.33 -10.45
CA ALA A 61 15.72 1.25 -11.34
C ALA A 61 14.41 1.01 -10.57
N LEU A 62 13.32 1.59 -11.07
CA LEU A 62 11.96 1.47 -10.54
C LEU A 62 10.94 1.26 -11.67
N THR A 63 10.01 0.33 -11.46
CA THR A 63 8.79 0.23 -12.27
C THR A 63 7.57 0.47 -11.39
N VAL A 64 6.76 1.46 -11.76
CA VAL A 64 5.44 1.67 -11.16
C VAL A 64 4.42 0.88 -11.98
N MET A 65 3.79 -0.12 -11.37
CA MET A 65 2.76 -0.95 -11.98
C MET A 65 1.39 -0.54 -11.45
N ALA A 66 0.55 0.04 -12.30
CA ALA A 66 -0.81 0.44 -11.93
C ALA A 66 -1.86 -0.46 -12.59
N ARG A 67 -3.00 -0.64 -11.93
CA ARG A 67 -4.18 -1.27 -12.51
C ARG A 67 -5.32 -0.27 -12.59
N THR A 68 -6.02 -0.22 -13.72
CA THR A 68 -7.24 0.60 -13.92
C THR A 68 -8.44 -0.27 -14.33
N CYS A 69 -9.68 0.15 -14.04
CA CYS A 69 -10.90 -0.56 -14.46
C CYS A 69 -12.19 0.29 -14.47
N LEU A 70 -12.38 1.16 -15.44
CA LEU A 70 -13.56 2.01 -15.56
C LEU A 70 -14.56 1.45 -16.58
N ARG A 71 -15.34 0.47 -16.15
CA ARG A 71 -16.47 -0.09 -16.91
C ARG A 71 -17.80 0.34 -16.34
N ASP A 72 -18.83 0.42 -17.17
CA ASP A 72 -20.20 0.47 -16.69
C ASP A 72 -20.65 -0.83 -16.00
N PRO A 73 -21.45 -0.74 -14.91
CA PRO A 73 -21.91 0.48 -14.25
C PRO A 73 -20.93 1.03 -13.19
N ARG A 74 -19.71 0.45 -13.03
CA ARG A 74 -18.75 0.88 -11.99
C ARG A 74 -18.40 2.36 -12.13
N ARG A 75 -18.02 2.81 -13.32
CA ARG A 75 -17.56 4.19 -13.58
C ARG A 75 -18.59 5.25 -13.22
N ALA A 76 -19.87 4.98 -13.44
CA ALA A 76 -20.98 5.89 -13.16
C ALA A 76 -21.39 5.97 -11.67
N ARG A 77 -20.93 5.04 -10.82
CA ARG A 77 -21.27 5.06 -9.39
C ARG A 77 -20.74 6.33 -8.74
N ARG A 78 -21.53 6.88 -7.81
CA ARG A 78 -21.08 7.97 -6.93
C ARG A 78 -20.07 7.45 -5.92
N HIS A 79 -19.07 8.25 -5.62
CA HIS A 79 -18.09 7.96 -4.61
C HIS A 79 -18.60 8.33 -3.21
N ASP A 80 -18.16 7.60 -2.18
CA ASP A 80 -18.69 7.79 -0.82
C ASP A 80 -18.14 9.05 -0.13
N LEU A 81 -16.96 9.54 -0.55
CA LEU A 81 -16.27 10.67 0.08
C LEU A 81 -16.51 12.02 -0.60
N VAL A 82 -16.83 12.00 -1.89
CA VAL A 82 -17.02 13.18 -2.74
C VAL A 82 -18.22 12.93 -3.65
N ASP A 83 -19.00 13.96 -3.96
CA ASP A 83 -20.18 13.85 -4.83
C ASP A 83 -19.81 13.80 -6.33
N ASP A 84 -18.81 12.99 -6.65
CA ASP A 84 -18.30 12.77 -8.00
C ASP A 84 -18.50 11.32 -8.43
N SER A 85 -18.39 11.08 -9.74
CA SER A 85 -18.37 9.73 -10.28
C SER A 85 -17.07 9.00 -9.91
N LEU A 86 -17.11 7.66 -9.86
CA LEU A 86 -15.90 6.86 -9.68
C LEU A 86 -14.89 7.09 -10.82
N GLU A 87 -15.35 7.44 -12.02
CA GLU A 87 -14.46 7.85 -13.11
C GLU A 87 -13.67 9.11 -12.78
N THR A 88 -14.35 10.18 -12.34
CA THR A 88 -13.71 11.44 -11.92
C THR A 88 -12.70 11.17 -10.80
N VAL A 89 -13.07 10.34 -9.82
CA VAL A 89 -12.20 9.98 -8.69
C VAL A 89 -10.97 9.19 -9.13
N VAL A 90 -11.14 8.14 -9.93
CA VAL A 90 -10.01 7.34 -10.44
C VAL A 90 -9.08 8.19 -11.30
N ARG A 91 -9.62 9.13 -12.10
CA ARG A 91 -8.81 10.07 -12.88
C ARG A 91 -8.02 11.04 -12.00
N ALA A 92 -8.59 11.50 -10.88
CA ALA A 92 -7.87 12.31 -9.90
C ALA A 92 -6.74 11.51 -9.22
N CYS A 93 -7.02 10.29 -8.77
CA CYS A 93 -6.03 9.36 -8.23
C CYS A 93 -4.89 9.11 -9.22
N LEU A 94 -5.21 8.76 -10.47
CA LEU A 94 -4.21 8.55 -11.52
C LEU A 94 -3.43 9.83 -11.83
N GLY A 95 -4.08 11.00 -11.83
CA GLY A 95 -3.42 12.30 -12.01
C GLY A 95 -2.41 12.61 -10.90
N SER A 96 -2.76 12.32 -9.64
CA SER A 96 -1.86 12.47 -8.50
C SER A 96 -0.68 11.50 -8.57
N LEU A 97 -0.89 10.25 -9.03
CA LEU A 97 0.18 9.29 -9.27
C LEU A 97 1.15 9.81 -10.36
N VAL A 98 0.62 10.35 -11.46
CA VAL A 98 1.45 10.94 -12.54
C VAL A 98 2.30 12.09 -12.01
N ALA A 99 1.71 12.99 -11.21
CA ALA A 99 2.46 14.07 -10.57
C ALA A 99 3.58 13.53 -9.67
N SER A 100 3.30 12.49 -8.89
CA SER A 100 4.31 11.90 -8.01
C SER A 100 5.44 11.17 -8.74
N VAL A 101 5.12 10.48 -9.84
CA VAL A 101 6.13 9.85 -10.71
C VAL A 101 7.02 10.89 -11.36
N ASN A 102 6.45 11.98 -11.89
CA ASN A 102 7.23 13.06 -12.49
C ASN A 102 8.16 13.71 -11.45
N HIS A 103 7.67 13.98 -10.25
CA HIS A 103 8.50 14.49 -9.16
C HIS A 103 9.65 13.52 -8.82
N ALA A 104 9.39 12.21 -8.77
CA ALA A 104 10.42 11.21 -8.52
C ALA A 104 11.46 11.10 -9.65
N ALA A 105 11.07 11.32 -10.90
CA ALA A 105 12.00 11.34 -12.03
C ALA A 105 13.06 12.44 -11.87
N GLU A 106 12.68 13.59 -11.30
CA GLU A 106 13.58 14.72 -11.05
C GLU A 106 14.36 14.57 -9.73
N ALA A 107 13.69 14.12 -8.67
CA ALA A 107 14.22 14.21 -7.31
C ALA A 107 14.90 12.93 -6.80
N ALA A 108 14.55 11.75 -7.33
CA ALA A 108 14.97 10.48 -6.74
C ALA A 108 16.31 9.95 -7.26
N GLY A 109 16.90 10.55 -8.31
CA GLY A 109 18.16 10.04 -8.90
C GLY A 109 18.05 8.56 -9.32
N LEU A 110 16.99 8.24 -10.07
CA LEU A 110 16.79 6.91 -10.67
C LEU A 110 17.38 6.91 -12.08
N GLU A 111 18.09 5.85 -12.45
CA GLU A 111 18.64 5.69 -13.80
C GLU A 111 17.57 5.22 -14.80
N ASP A 112 16.61 4.42 -14.32
CA ASP A 112 15.50 3.89 -15.11
C ASP A 112 14.22 3.87 -14.27
N LEU A 113 13.37 4.86 -14.50
CA LEU A 113 12.01 4.93 -13.97
C LEU A 113 11.02 4.75 -15.11
N ARG A 114 10.07 3.83 -14.96
CA ARG A 114 9.01 3.60 -15.95
C ARG A 114 7.67 3.27 -15.32
N VAL A 115 6.60 3.47 -16.08
CA VAL A 115 5.22 3.16 -15.66
C VAL A 115 4.61 2.08 -16.56
N GLU A 116 4.00 1.08 -15.95
CA GLU A 116 3.28 0.01 -16.65
C GLU A 116 1.84 -0.02 -16.14
N VAL A 117 0.87 0.25 -17.02
CA VAL A 117 -0.56 0.24 -16.66
C VAL A 117 -1.24 -0.93 -17.33
N ASP A 118 -1.85 -1.80 -16.52
CA ASP A 118 -2.73 -2.87 -16.99
C ASP A 118 -4.19 -2.47 -16.77
N ASP A 119 -4.87 -2.17 -17.86
CA ASP A 119 -6.28 -1.81 -17.89
C ASP A 119 -7.16 -3.06 -17.96
N ASP A 120 -7.99 -3.28 -16.94
CA ASP A 120 -8.96 -4.38 -16.85
C ASP A 120 -10.23 -4.02 -17.63
N HIS A 121 -10.02 -3.77 -18.93
CA HIS A 121 -11.03 -3.55 -19.96
C HIS A 121 -11.95 -2.36 -19.65
N SER A 122 -11.40 -1.18 -19.37
CA SER A 122 -12.23 0.04 -19.27
C SER A 122 -13.02 0.28 -20.56
N ASP A 123 -14.15 0.97 -20.45
CA ASP A 123 -14.92 1.40 -21.63
C ASP A 123 -14.04 2.28 -22.53
N ALA A 124 -14.29 2.28 -23.83
CA ALA A 124 -13.37 2.87 -24.81
C ALA A 124 -13.09 4.37 -24.57
N ASP A 125 -14.12 5.13 -24.19
CA ASP A 125 -14.02 6.54 -23.81
C ASP A 125 -13.28 6.74 -22.48
N ALA A 126 -13.58 5.93 -21.47
CA ALA A 126 -12.86 5.96 -20.19
C ALA A 126 -11.38 5.59 -20.35
N ARG A 127 -11.06 4.63 -21.23
CA ARG A 127 -9.69 4.26 -21.59
C ARG A 127 -8.96 5.41 -22.27
N ALA A 128 -9.61 6.14 -23.17
CA ALA A 128 -9.01 7.32 -23.82
C ALA A 128 -8.68 8.42 -22.78
N LEU A 129 -9.52 8.60 -21.76
CA LEU A 129 -9.25 9.53 -20.66
C LEU A 129 -8.09 9.07 -19.77
N ILE A 130 -7.96 7.76 -19.51
CA ILE A 130 -6.80 7.16 -18.82
C ILE A 130 -5.53 7.45 -19.62
N GLU A 131 -5.54 7.20 -20.93
CA GLU A 131 -4.40 7.44 -21.81
C GLU A 131 -4.00 8.92 -21.84
N ALA A 132 -4.96 9.83 -21.96
CA ALA A 132 -4.72 11.27 -21.88
C ALA A 132 -4.07 11.67 -20.54
N THR A 133 -4.51 11.06 -19.44
CA THR A 133 -3.94 11.29 -18.10
C THR A 133 -2.48 10.84 -18.03
N LEU A 134 -2.17 9.65 -18.58
CA LEU A 134 -0.83 9.06 -18.61
C LEU A 134 0.13 9.77 -19.56
N SER A 135 -0.36 10.39 -20.63
CA SER A 135 0.46 11.15 -21.59
C SER A 135 1.25 12.30 -20.95
N ARG A 136 0.88 12.73 -19.74
CA ARG A 136 1.57 13.75 -18.94
C ARG A 136 2.79 13.21 -18.17
N LEU A 137 3.04 11.90 -18.21
CA LEU A 137 4.26 11.30 -17.66
C LEU A 137 5.48 11.75 -18.45
N THR A 138 6.52 12.15 -17.73
CA THR A 138 7.84 12.54 -18.26
C THR A 138 8.78 11.35 -18.46
N VAL A 139 8.33 10.16 -18.05
CA VAL A 139 9.08 8.90 -18.09
C VAL A 139 8.44 7.90 -19.07
N PRO A 140 9.18 6.88 -19.56
CA PRO A 140 8.59 5.84 -20.39
C PRO A 140 7.38 5.18 -19.72
N TRP A 141 6.29 5.05 -20.47
CA TRP A 141 5.07 4.42 -19.97
C TRP A 141 4.42 3.51 -21.00
N THR A 142 3.61 2.56 -20.51
CA THR A 142 2.81 1.67 -21.34
C THR A 142 1.40 1.55 -20.78
N LEU A 143 0.40 1.52 -21.66
CA LEU A 143 -0.99 1.21 -21.34
C LEU A 143 -1.42 -0.02 -22.12
N ARG A 144 -1.65 -1.13 -21.41
CA ARG A 144 -2.00 -2.42 -22.00
C ARG A 144 -3.38 -2.86 -21.56
N THR A 145 -4.13 -3.50 -22.44
CA THR A 145 -5.33 -4.23 -22.01
C THR A 145 -4.88 -5.52 -21.34
N ALA A 146 -5.36 -5.78 -20.13
CA ALA A 146 -4.99 -6.97 -19.39
C ALA A 146 -5.47 -8.24 -20.09
N GLU A 147 -4.63 -9.28 -20.15
CA GLU A 147 -5.00 -10.58 -20.75
C GLU A 147 -6.07 -11.33 -19.95
N VAL A 148 -6.16 -11.02 -18.65
CA VAL A 148 -7.13 -11.58 -17.71
C VAL A 148 -8.01 -10.47 -17.17
N THR A 149 -9.19 -10.83 -16.67
CA THR A 149 -10.14 -9.87 -16.09
C THR A 149 -10.23 -9.99 -14.58
N LYS A 150 -10.71 -8.92 -13.93
CA LYS A 150 -10.91 -8.75 -12.49
C LYS A 150 -9.63 -8.40 -11.74
N ALA A 151 -9.80 -7.69 -10.62
CA ALA A 151 -8.70 -7.17 -9.79
C ALA A 151 -7.66 -8.24 -9.42
N GLY A 152 -8.08 -9.36 -8.83
CA GLY A 152 -7.15 -10.40 -8.38
C GLY A 152 -6.30 -11.03 -9.48
N PRO A 153 -6.89 -11.56 -10.57
CA PRO A 153 -6.11 -12.11 -11.67
C PRO A 153 -5.12 -11.12 -12.31
N VAL A 154 -5.54 -9.87 -12.52
CA VAL A 154 -4.67 -8.83 -13.10
C VAL A 154 -3.50 -8.51 -12.17
N MET A 155 -3.79 -8.28 -10.89
CA MET A 155 -2.77 -8.05 -9.86
C MET A 155 -1.81 -9.23 -9.72
N HIS A 156 -2.31 -10.46 -9.74
CA HIS A 156 -1.48 -11.66 -9.73
C HIS A 156 -0.54 -11.72 -10.95
N ALA A 157 -1.02 -11.33 -12.14
CA ALA A 157 -0.19 -11.25 -13.34
C ALA A 157 0.91 -10.17 -13.20
N GLN A 158 0.59 -9.01 -12.62
CA GLN A 158 1.57 -7.97 -12.30
C GLN A 158 2.65 -8.48 -11.35
N PHE A 159 2.26 -9.13 -10.25
CA PHE A 159 3.21 -9.75 -9.32
C PHE A 159 4.09 -10.79 -10.00
N LYS A 160 3.51 -11.63 -10.86
CA LYS A 160 4.28 -12.66 -11.59
C LYS A 160 5.33 -12.04 -12.52
N ARG A 161 4.98 -10.98 -13.25
CA ARG A 161 5.90 -10.27 -14.15
C ARG A 161 7.01 -9.57 -13.35
N ALA A 162 6.66 -8.93 -12.25
CA ALA A 162 7.60 -8.26 -11.37
C ALA A 162 8.57 -9.21 -10.66
N ALA A 163 8.17 -10.45 -10.35
CA ALA A 163 9.07 -11.47 -9.78
C ALA A 163 10.26 -11.82 -10.71
N GLY A 164 10.11 -11.60 -12.02
CA GLY A 164 11.19 -11.77 -12.99
C GLY A 164 12.11 -10.56 -13.15
N ALA A 165 11.86 -9.45 -12.46
CA ALA A 165 12.55 -8.19 -12.65
C ALA A 165 13.54 -7.91 -11.50
N ASP A 166 14.77 -7.51 -11.84
CA ASP A 166 15.78 -7.10 -10.86
C ASP A 166 15.75 -5.57 -10.69
N ARG A 167 14.69 -5.09 -10.02
CA ARG A 167 14.46 -3.65 -9.76
C ARG A 167 13.42 -3.43 -8.68
N LEU A 168 13.31 -2.18 -8.23
CA LEU A 168 12.22 -1.75 -7.37
C LEU A 168 10.90 -1.77 -8.15
N ILE A 169 9.82 -2.12 -7.47
CA ILE A 169 8.48 -2.19 -8.02
C ILE A 169 7.52 -1.52 -7.06
N TYR A 170 6.68 -0.62 -7.58
CA TYR A 170 5.57 -0.04 -6.85
C TYR A 170 4.25 -0.46 -7.49
N PHE A 171 3.45 -1.25 -6.79
CA PHE A 171 2.12 -1.67 -7.24
C PHE A 171 1.08 -0.68 -6.75
N VAL A 172 0.16 -0.28 -7.63
CA VAL A 172 -0.81 0.78 -7.37
C VAL A 172 -2.20 0.38 -7.87
N GLU A 173 -3.19 0.46 -6.98
CA GLU A 173 -4.60 0.36 -7.32
C GLU A 173 -5.14 1.71 -7.83
N ASP A 174 -6.25 1.69 -8.58
CA ASP A 174 -6.80 2.91 -9.23
C ASP A 174 -7.46 3.91 -8.27
N ASP A 175 -7.53 3.58 -6.99
CA ASP A 175 -8.20 4.34 -5.94
C ASP A 175 -7.20 4.86 -4.88
N TYR A 176 -5.93 5.06 -5.23
CA TYR A 176 -4.95 5.72 -4.36
C TYR A 176 -4.66 7.15 -4.82
N LEU A 177 -4.77 8.10 -3.88
CA LEU A 177 -4.44 9.51 -4.06
C LEU A 177 -3.05 9.79 -3.44
N HIS A 178 -2.10 10.29 -4.21
CA HIS A 178 -0.68 10.40 -3.84
C HIS A 178 -0.24 11.84 -3.60
N GLN A 179 0.53 12.05 -2.53
CA GLN A 179 1.31 13.28 -2.39
C GLN A 179 2.38 13.36 -3.50
N PRO A 180 2.77 14.56 -3.95
CA PRO A 180 3.79 14.72 -4.98
C PRO A 180 5.09 13.95 -4.66
N GLU A 181 5.54 13.97 -3.41
CA GLU A 181 6.77 13.30 -3.00
C GLU A 181 6.65 11.78 -2.77
N ALA A 182 5.46 11.17 -2.90
CA ALA A 182 5.20 9.78 -2.52
C ALA A 182 6.19 8.75 -3.08
N VAL A 183 6.40 8.75 -4.39
CA VAL A 183 7.32 7.80 -5.03
C VAL A 183 8.77 8.07 -4.62
N ALA A 184 9.19 9.34 -4.61
CA ALA A 184 10.55 9.74 -4.23
C ALA A 184 10.89 9.35 -2.79
N SER A 185 9.99 9.63 -1.84
CA SER A 185 10.16 9.29 -0.42
C SER A 185 10.23 7.77 -0.18
N MET A 186 9.40 6.98 -0.87
CA MET A 186 9.49 5.51 -0.78
C MET A 186 10.82 4.98 -1.33
N VAL A 187 11.31 5.50 -2.47
CA VAL A 187 12.62 5.15 -3.02
C VAL A 187 13.75 5.52 -2.06
N GLY A 188 13.74 6.75 -1.54
CA GLY A 188 14.75 7.24 -0.61
C GLY A 188 14.83 6.41 0.65
N PHE A 189 13.68 6.13 1.28
CA PHE A 189 13.65 5.31 2.49
C PHE A 189 14.05 3.85 2.22
N TYR A 190 13.60 3.27 1.10
CA TYR A 190 14.03 1.92 0.72
C TYR A 190 15.54 1.84 0.58
N ARG A 191 16.16 2.77 -0.16
CA ARG A 191 17.61 2.80 -0.37
C ARG A 191 18.37 3.02 0.93
N GLN A 192 17.88 3.89 1.81
CA GLN A 192 18.47 4.13 3.12
C GLN A 192 18.53 2.84 3.95
N VAL A 193 17.40 2.12 4.07
CA VAL A 193 17.35 0.86 4.81
C VAL A 193 18.18 -0.22 4.12
N HIS A 194 18.10 -0.32 2.79
CA HIS A 194 18.88 -1.30 2.04
C HIS A 194 20.38 -1.06 2.16
N ALA A 195 20.85 0.19 2.06
CA ALA A 195 22.27 0.51 2.22
C ALA A 195 22.75 0.24 3.65
N ALA A 196 21.92 0.48 4.66
CA ALA A 196 22.28 0.23 6.05
C ALA A 196 22.33 -1.27 6.41
N THR A 197 21.58 -2.11 5.69
CA THR A 197 21.27 -3.49 6.16
C THR A 197 21.50 -4.57 5.11
N GLY A 198 21.73 -4.21 3.85
CA GLY A 198 21.73 -5.15 2.71
C GLY A 198 20.42 -5.91 2.49
N GLY A 199 19.39 -5.70 3.32
CA GLY A 199 18.13 -6.42 3.29
C GLY A 199 17.09 -5.75 2.40
N HIS A 200 16.19 -6.55 1.84
CA HIS A 200 14.98 -6.03 1.21
C HIS A 200 13.89 -5.81 2.27
N LEU A 201 12.92 -4.96 1.93
CA LEU A 201 11.81 -4.60 2.80
C LEU A 201 10.52 -4.41 2.01
N MET A 202 9.41 -4.29 2.73
CA MET A 202 8.09 -3.97 2.18
C MET A 202 7.70 -2.56 2.63
N LEU A 203 7.25 -1.72 1.71
CA LEU A 203 6.71 -0.41 2.03
C LEU A 203 5.23 -0.34 1.63
N HIS A 204 4.43 0.29 2.48
CA HIS A 204 3.05 0.65 2.17
C HIS A 204 2.95 2.18 2.25
N PRO A 205 2.43 2.88 1.23
CA PRO A 205 2.49 4.35 1.16
C PRO A 205 1.57 5.04 2.18
N GLN A 206 0.72 4.28 2.88
CA GLN A 206 -0.28 4.80 3.78
C GLN A 206 -0.10 4.26 5.20
N GLU A 207 -0.29 5.13 6.20
CA GLU A 207 -0.58 4.66 7.55
C GLU A 207 -2.04 4.20 7.66
N GLN A 208 -2.26 2.88 7.76
CA GLN A 208 -3.62 2.34 7.80
C GLN A 208 -4.31 2.64 9.13
N ARG A 209 -5.60 3.02 9.07
CA ARG A 209 -6.43 3.29 10.26
C ARG A 209 -6.53 2.09 11.21
N VAL A 210 -6.35 0.87 10.71
CA VAL A 210 -6.32 -0.36 11.53
C VAL A 210 -5.23 -0.31 12.61
N LEU A 211 -4.13 0.42 12.38
CA LEU A 211 -3.04 0.58 13.36
C LEU A 211 -3.46 1.33 14.63
N TYR A 212 -4.60 2.02 14.59
CA TYR A 212 -5.18 2.79 15.69
C TYR A 212 -6.38 2.09 16.35
N THR A 213 -6.80 0.95 15.81
CA THR A 213 -7.86 0.11 16.39
C THR A 213 -7.33 -1.25 16.83
N ARG A 214 -6.26 -1.74 16.18
CA ARG A 214 -5.48 -2.92 16.54
C ARG A 214 -4.07 -2.48 16.93
N HIS A 215 -3.84 -2.37 18.23
CA HIS A 215 -2.55 -1.97 18.76
C HIS A 215 -1.62 -3.18 18.87
N TYR A 216 -0.43 -3.04 18.32
CA TYR A 216 0.71 -3.94 18.53
C TYR A 216 1.99 -3.10 18.61
N PRO A 217 3.07 -3.62 19.22
CA PRO A 217 4.35 -2.92 19.28
C PRO A 217 4.85 -2.56 17.87
N SER A 218 5.26 -1.31 17.68
CA SER A 218 5.84 -0.83 16.42
C SER A 218 6.97 0.14 16.69
N TYR A 219 7.99 0.10 15.85
CA TYR A 219 9.12 1.03 15.89
C TYR A 219 8.82 2.26 15.02
N LEU A 220 9.23 3.43 15.50
CA LEU A 220 9.36 4.64 14.69
C LEU A 220 10.83 4.83 14.35
N VAL A 221 11.14 4.89 13.07
CA VAL A 221 12.50 5.09 12.55
C VAL A 221 12.55 6.35 11.70
N MET A 222 13.74 6.92 11.60
CA MET A 222 14.00 8.14 10.83
C MET A 222 14.29 7.78 9.38
N GLY A 223 13.50 8.32 8.45
CA GLY A 223 13.89 8.49 7.06
C GLY A 223 14.54 9.86 6.84
N ALA A 224 15.03 10.10 5.62
CA ALA A 224 15.64 11.38 5.24
C ALA A 224 14.65 12.57 5.30
N ASP A 225 13.39 12.34 4.94
CA ASP A 225 12.35 13.37 4.79
C ASP A 225 11.23 13.27 5.84
N ARG A 226 10.98 12.07 6.36
CA ARG A 226 9.90 11.79 7.32
C ARG A 226 10.19 10.62 8.23
N ARG A 227 9.29 10.41 9.21
CA ARG A 227 9.32 9.24 10.08
C ARG A 227 8.63 8.07 9.40
N TRP A 228 9.07 6.88 9.73
CA TRP A 228 8.50 5.63 9.23
C TRP A 228 8.17 4.72 10.40
N ARG A 229 7.00 4.08 10.32
CA ARG A 229 6.49 3.17 11.34
C ARG A 229 6.54 1.75 10.83
N SER A 230 7.10 0.83 11.61
CA SER A 230 7.02 -0.59 11.28
C SER A 230 5.56 -1.06 11.28
N THR A 231 5.15 -1.83 10.28
CA THR A 231 3.77 -2.32 10.14
C THR A 231 3.71 -3.79 9.75
N GLY A 232 2.75 -4.51 10.33
CA GLY A 232 2.29 -5.85 9.92
C GLY A 232 1.01 -5.79 9.06
N HIS A 233 0.63 -4.60 8.59
CA HIS A 233 -0.57 -4.36 7.81
C HIS A 233 -0.27 -3.48 6.59
N MET A 234 -0.65 -3.96 5.42
CA MET A 234 -0.54 -3.29 4.13
C MET A 234 -1.71 -3.73 3.24
N SER A 235 -2.01 -2.92 2.21
CA SER A 235 -2.89 -3.32 1.12
C SER A 235 -2.09 -3.99 -0.01
N HIS A 236 -2.74 -4.22 -1.16
CA HIS A 236 -2.04 -4.65 -2.37
C HIS A 236 -1.35 -3.49 -3.11
N THR A 237 -1.61 -2.24 -2.71
CA THR A 237 -0.77 -1.09 -3.07
C THR A 237 0.48 -1.07 -2.18
N LEU A 238 1.60 -1.51 -2.74
CA LEU A 238 2.82 -1.84 -2.01
C LEU A 238 4.07 -1.59 -2.85
N PHE A 239 5.18 -1.33 -2.18
CA PHE A 239 6.49 -1.06 -2.79
C PHE A 239 7.53 -2.04 -2.25
N THR A 240 8.28 -2.69 -3.14
CA THR A 240 9.35 -3.62 -2.77
C THR A 240 10.31 -3.86 -3.95
N HIS A 241 11.19 -4.84 -3.84
CA HIS A 241 12.06 -5.29 -4.94
C HIS A 241 11.54 -6.58 -5.57
N GLY A 242 11.73 -6.77 -6.88
CA GLY A 242 11.25 -7.96 -7.60
C GLY A 242 11.71 -9.30 -7.03
N SER A 243 12.92 -9.35 -6.46
CA SER A 243 13.43 -10.54 -5.75
C SER A 243 12.53 -10.99 -4.59
N VAL A 244 11.90 -10.05 -3.88
CA VAL A 244 11.00 -10.39 -2.77
C VAL A 244 9.80 -11.20 -3.26
N LEU A 245 9.27 -10.86 -4.43
CA LEU A 245 8.15 -11.59 -5.04
C LEU A 245 8.59 -12.98 -5.50
N ARG A 246 9.78 -13.09 -6.09
CA ARG A 246 10.35 -14.37 -6.52
C ARG A 246 10.60 -15.31 -5.34
N ASP A 247 11.27 -14.80 -4.32
CA ASP A 247 11.76 -15.61 -3.20
C ASP A 247 10.61 -15.97 -2.22
N HIS A 248 9.53 -15.17 -2.19
CA HIS A 248 8.34 -15.39 -1.35
C HIS A 248 7.04 -15.59 -2.15
N TRP A 249 7.13 -16.14 -3.37
CA TRP A 249 6.00 -16.26 -4.30
C TRP A 249 4.74 -16.91 -3.72
N THR A 250 4.91 -17.87 -2.80
CA THR A 250 3.79 -18.56 -2.12
C THR A 250 2.86 -17.61 -1.35
N HIS A 251 3.35 -16.43 -0.94
CA HIS A 251 2.54 -15.39 -0.30
C HIS A 251 1.74 -14.56 -1.32
N PHE A 252 2.17 -14.51 -2.57
CA PHE A 252 1.52 -13.77 -3.65
C PHE A 252 0.57 -14.64 -4.48
N GLU A 253 0.74 -15.96 -4.51
CA GLU A 253 -0.03 -16.86 -5.39
C GLU A 253 -1.56 -16.72 -5.23
N ASN A 254 -2.02 -16.53 -4.00
CA ASN A 254 -3.46 -16.43 -3.71
C ASN A 254 -4.08 -15.05 -3.99
N THR A 255 -3.29 -14.07 -4.43
CA THR A 255 -3.78 -12.76 -4.87
C THR A 255 -4.72 -12.87 -6.08
N ARG A 256 -4.62 -13.96 -6.87
CA ARG A 256 -5.58 -14.30 -7.94
C ARG A 256 -7.04 -14.42 -7.46
N TYR A 257 -7.25 -14.60 -6.15
CA TYR A 257 -8.57 -14.71 -5.53
C TYR A 257 -9.08 -13.39 -4.92
N VAL A 258 -8.34 -12.28 -5.03
CA VAL A 258 -8.82 -10.95 -4.63
C VAL A 258 -10.09 -10.61 -5.41
N GLY A 259 -11.13 -10.17 -4.69
CA GLY A 259 -12.44 -9.90 -5.27
C GLY A 259 -13.23 -11.12 -5.74
N HIS A 260 -12.75 -12.35 -5.56
CA HIS A 260 -13.43 -13.55 -6.06
C HIS A 260 -14.65 -13.92 -5.16
N PRO A 261 -15.89 -13.96 -5.68
CA PRO A 261 -17.11 -14.11 -4.85
C PRO A 261 -17.11 -15.33 -3.92
N LYS A 262 -16.82 -16.52 -4.46
CA LYS A 262 -16.80 -17.78 -3.68
C LYS A 262 -15.63 -17.89 -2.69
N ARG A 263 -14.43 -17.43 -3.08
CA ARG A 263 -13.22 -17.48 -2.24
C ARG A 263 -13.13 -16.32 -1.23
N ARG A 264 -13.94 -15.27 -1.41
CA ARG A 264 -14.11 -14.15 -0.45
C ARG A 264 -14.64 -14.65 0.89
N VAL A 265 -15.59 -15.60 0.87
CA VAL A 265 -16.11 -16.27 2.08
C VAL A 265 -15.01 -17.04 2.81
N ALA A 266 -14.09 -17.64 2.05
CA ALA A 266 -12.91 -18.33 2.58
C ALA A 266 -11.73 -17.37 2.88
N HIS A 267 -11.88 -16.06 2.70
CA HIS A 267 -10.84 -15.02 2.86
C HIS A 267 -9.51 -15.32 2.15
N GLN A 268 -9.48 -16.16 1.11
CA GLN A 268 -8.22 -16.64 0.53
C GLN A 268 -7.43 -15.54 -0.18
N GLY A 269 -8.12 -14.54 -0.75
CA GLY A 269 -7.49 -13.36 -1.35
C GLY A 269 -7.32 -12.18 -0.40
N ALA A 270 -7.63 -12.31 0.90
CA ALA A 270 -7.42 -11.21 1.83
C ALA A 270 -5.92 -10.94 2.05
N GLU A 271 -5.54 -9.69 2.27
CA GLU A 271 -4.17 -9.24 2.48
C GLU A 271 -3.49 -10.03 3.60
N ARG A 272 -4.19 -10.22 4.72
CA ARG A 272 -3.74 -11.04 5.87
C ARG A 272 -3.37 -12.49 5.53
N ARG A 273 -3.88 -13.04 4.41
CA ARG A 273 -3.62 -14.42 3.96
C ARG A 273 -2.72 -14.47 2.73
N THR A 274 -2.33 -13.30 2.21
CA THR A 274 -1.53 -13.14 1.00
C THR A 274 -0.31 -12.28 1.31
N THR A 275 -0.25 -11.04 0.79
CA THR A 275 0.91 -10.15 0.84
C THR A 275 1.40 -9.85 2.25
N ASN A 276 0.51 -9.76 3.26
CA ASN A 276 0.94 -9.45 4.63
C ASN A 276 1.73 -10.61 5.27
N ARG A 277 1.69 -11.82 4.72
CA ARG A 277 2.53 -12.94 5.20
C ARG A 277 4.02 -12.70 4.93
N VAL A 278 4.35 -11.88 3.93
CA VAL A 278 5.74 -11.45 3.71
C VAL A 278 6.23 -10.64 4.91
N LEU A 279 5.35 -9.95 5.64
CA LEU A 279 5.70 -9.16 6.82
C LEU A 279 6.04 -10.02 8.04
N ASP A 280 5.79 -11.32 7.99
CA ASP A 280 6.22 -12.28 9.02
C ASP A 280 7.72 -12.62 8.89
N VAL A 281 8.32 -12.34 7.71
CA VAL A 281 9.71 -12.71 7.37
C VAL A 281 10.57 -11.53 6.91
N LEU A 282 9.96 -10.43 6.46
CA LEU A 282 10.63 -9.20 6.06
C LEU A 282 10.04 -7.99 6.80
N PRO A 283 10.85 -6.96 7.10
CA PRO A 283 10.33 -5.77 7.75
C PRO A 283 9.40 -4.98 6.82
N GLY A 284 8.24 -4.60 7.34
CA GLY A 284 7.28 -3.70 6.69
C GLY A 284 7.32 -2.32 7.29
N PHE A 285 7.21 -1.27 6.48
CA PHE A 285 7.09 0.11 6.96
C PHE A 285 6.00 0.91 6.25
N CYS A 286 5.44 1.87 6.96
CA CYS A 286 4.56 2.90 6.41
C CYS A 286 5.00 4.30 6.87
N PRO A 287 4.82 5.34 6.04
CA PRO A 287 5.27 6.69 6.35
C PRO A 287 4.33 7.39 7.33
N VAL A 288 4.91 8.27 8.15
CA VAL A 288 4.19 9.16 9.07
C VAL A 288 4.73 10.60 8.90
N PRO A 289 3.94 11.53 8.33
CA PRO A 289 2.57 11.34 7.82
C PRO A 289 2.53 10.49 6.53
N ALA A 290 1.33 10.00 6.19
CA ALA A 290 1.09 9.16 5.02
C ALA A 290 1.51 9.84 3.70
N LEU A 291 1.95 9.05 2.73
CA LEU A 291 2.34 9.50 1.38
C LEU A 291 1.22 9.32 0.35
N ALA A 292 0.30 8.39 0.61
CA ALA A 292 -0.90 8.23 -0.20
C ALA A 292 -2.09 7.87 0.69
N ALA A 293 -3.29 8.05 0.15
CA ALA A 293 -4.54 7.65 0.78
C ALA A 293 -5.31 6.70 -0.13
N HIS A 294 -5.76 5.58 0.43
CA HIS A 294 -6.73 4.68 -0.18
C HIS A 294 -8.08 5.40 -0.20
N PHE A 295 -8.33 6.08 -1.30
CA PHE A 295 -9.42 6.99 -1.51
C PHE A 295 -10.65 6.25 -2.01
N GLN A 296 -11.10 5.28 -1.21
CA GLN A 296 -12.28 4.45 -1.49
C GLN A 296 -13.42 4.71 -0.49
N ALA A 297 -13.09 4.95 0.79
CA ALA A 297 -14.07 5.19 1.85
C ALA A 297 -13.43 5.90 3.06
N GLU A 298 -14.24 6.61 3.87
CA GLU A 298 -13.76 7.37 5.03
C GLU A 298 -13.03 6.50 6.07
N GLY A 299 -13.47 5.25 6.23
CA GLY A 299 -12.83 4.30 7.13
C GLY A 299 -11.42 3.91 6.72
N LEU A 300 -11.06 4.11 5.45
CA LEU A 300 -9.78 3.73 4.86
C LEU A 300 -8.79 4.89 4.77
N LEU A 301 -9.23 6.13 4.98
CA LEU A 301 -8.35 7.29 4.95
C LEU A 301 -7.32 7.24 6.09
N PRO A 302 -6.05 7.59 5.82
CA PRO A 302 -5.05 7.76 6.86
C PRO A 302 -5.42 8.93 7.79
N PRO A 303 -5.05 8.87 9.07
CA PRO A 303 -5.24 9.99 9.98
C PRO A 303 -4.33 11.16 9.58
N PHE A 304 -4.78 12.38 9.87
CA PHE A 304 -4.00 13.61 9.67
C PHE A 304 -3.47 13.79 8.23
N PHE A 305 -4.26 13.35 7.24
CA PHE A 305 -3.94 13.49 5.83
C PHE A 305 -4.96 14.40 5.16
N ASP A 306 -4.51 15.52 4.60
CA ASP A 306 -5.36 16.44 3.86
C ASP A 306 -5.61 15.93 2.43
N TRP A 307 -6.49 14.93 2.35
CA TRP A 307 -6.90 14.35 1.07
C TRP A 307 -7.71 15.34 0.23
N ARG A 308 -8.37 16.34 0.83
CA ARG A 308 -9.30 17.21 0.12
C ARG A 308 -8.54 18.20 -0.76
N ALA A 309 -7.58 18.91 -0.19
CA ALA A 309 -6.74 19.82 -0.98
C ALA A 309 -6.01 19.07 -2.11
N LEU A 310 -5.53 17.86 -1.82
CA LEU A 310 -4.87 17.01 -2.80
C LEU A 310 -5.82 16.52 -3.90
N TYR A 311 -7.05 16.14 -3.54
CA TYR A 311 -8.08 15.73 -4.49
C TYR A 311 -8.47 16.90 -5.39
N ASP A 312 -8.78 18.06 -4.81
CA ASP A 312 -9.21 19.25 -5.55
C ASP A 312 -8.14 19.71 -6.56
N ALA A 313 -6.84 19.56 -6.24
CA ALA A 313 -5.73 19.88 -7.14
C ALA A 313 -5.60 18.94 -8.35
N HIS A 314 -6.14 17.72 -8.25
CA HIS A 314 -6.04 16.70 -9.30
C HIS A 314 -7.39 16.29 -9.89
N ARG A 315 -8.48 16.76 -9.31
CA ARG A 315 -9.84 16.58 -9.79
C ARG A 315 -9.90 17.13 -11.22
N PRO A 316 -10.29 16.31 -12.21
CA PRO A 316 -10.44 16.80 -13.57
C PRO A 316 -11.46 17.93 -13.63
N ASP A 317 -11.16 18.96 -14.43
CA ASP A 317 -12.17 19.93 -14.85
C ASP A 317 -13.14 19.21 -15.79
N ASP A 318 -14.19 18.61 -15.22
CA ASP A 318 -15.32 18.14 -16.01
C ASP A 318 -16.10 19.39 -16.47
N ALA A 319 -15.54 20.11 -17.44
CA ALA A 319 -16.25 21.10 -18.25
C ALA A 319 -17.27 20.35 -19.12
N GLY A 320 -18.33 19.90 -18.47
CA GLY A 320 -19.36 19.03 -19.00
C GLY A 320 -20.45 18.79 -17.96
N GLY A 321 -20.85 19.84 -17.25
CA GLY A 321 -22.18 19.88 -16.64
C GLY A 321 -23.24 20.08 -17.74
N PRO A 322 -24.46 19.55 -17.56
CA PRO A 322 -25.54 19.58 -18.55
C PRO A 322 -25.87 20.98 -19.09
#